data_AF-A0A498G4J8-F1
#
_entry.id   AF-A0A498G4J8-F1
#
_cell.length_a   1.000
_cell.length_b   1.000
_cell.length_c   1.000
_cell.angle_alpha   90.00
_cell.angle_beta   90.00
_cell.angle_gamma   90.00
#
_symmetry.space_group_name_H-M   'P 1'
#
loop_
_entity.id
_entity.type
_entity.pdbx_description
1 polymer ?
#
loop_
_entity_poly.entity_id
_entity_poly.type
_entity_poly.pdbx_seq_one_letter_code
_entity_poly.pdbx_strand_id
1 'polypeptide(L)'
;FPDVDLFVGVHRKTLHFPVYYSVAAAVFGAVAVASPSTLTVGVAFFFLSAGLHSASDWFGAGDELRPWDRTSDRAVYVHPAKRWLRPRYLVRYDGAPEDLALTLLFAVPGFLAFSGGVRVAVAVGVAVALFYTGFRKRMPEWFGI
;
A
#
# COMPACT_ATOMS: atom_id res chain seq x y z
N PHE A 1 -1.47 -1.21 -7.97
CA PHE A 1 -0.87 -2.41 -8.59
C PHE A 1 -1.26 -3.66 -7.81
N PRO A 2 -0.92 -3.95 -6.55
CA PRO A 2 -1.49 -5.15 -5.91
C PRO A 2 -3.03 -5.14 -5.87
N ASP A 3 -3.64 -3.99 -5.55
CA ASP A 3 -5.11 -3.81 -5.45
C ASP A 3 -5.93 -3.99 -6.73
N VAL A 4 -5.29 -4.18 -7.89
CA VAL A 4 -6.06 -4.52 -9.10
C VAL A 4 -6.81 -5.85 -8.90
N ASP A 5 -6.35 -6.70 -7.97
CA ASP A 5 -7.06 -7.92 -7.59
C ASP A 5 -8.40 -7.70 -6.89
N LEU A 6 -8.77 -6.46 -6.52
CA LEU A 6 -10.16 -6.11 -6.19
C LEU A 6 -11.10 -6.38 -7.36
N PHE A 7 -10.63 -6.25 -8.60
CA PHE A 7 -11.45 -6.33 -9.81
C PHE A 7 -11.25 -7.64 -10.59
N VAL A 8 -10.07 -8.26 -10.49
CA VAL A 8 -9.68 -9.42 -11.33
C VAL A 8 -9.40 -10.69 -10.53
N GLY A 9 -9.65 -10.71 -9.22
CA GLY A 9 -9.30 -11.86 -8.40
C GLY A 9 -9.81 -11.80 -6.96
N VAL A 10 -9.03 -12.41 -6.07
CA VAL A 10 -9.25 -12.36 -4.63
C VAL A 10 -8.32 -11.29 -4.07
N HIS A 11 -8.92 -10.23 -3.52
CA HIS A 11 -8.18 -9.12 -2.95
C HIS A 11 -7.18 -9.60 -1.88
N ARG A 12 -6.00 -8.99 -1.84
CA ARG A 12 -4.89 -9.34 -0.93
C ARG A 12 -4.37 -10.77 -1.08
N LYS A 13 -4.63 -11.38 -2.24
CA LYS A 13 -4.15 -12.71 -2.61
C LYS A 13 -3.74 -12.81 -4.07
N THR A 14 -4.59 -12.48 -5.02
CA THR A 14 -4.30 -12.80 -6.43
C THR A 14 -3.11 -12.00 -6.97
N LEU A 15 -2.98 -10.73 -6.60
CA LEU A 15 -1.88 -9.87 -7.06
C LEU A 15 -1.01 -9.33 -5.91
N HIS A 16 -1.34 -9.71 -4.67
CA HIS A 16 -0.54 -9.38 -3.49
C HIS A 16 0.44 -10.50 -3.16
N PHE A 17 1.71 -10.25 -3.45
CA PHE A 17 2.79 -11.19 -3.21
C PHE A 17 3.82 -10.58 -2.25
N PRO A 18 3.53 -10.46 -0.94
CA PRO A 18 4.41 -9.77 0.00
C PRO A 18 5.83 -10.34 -0.01
N VAL A 19 5.97 -11.67 -0.07
CA VAL A 19 7.30 -12.31 -0.10
C VAL A 19 7.99 -12.14 -1.47
N TYR A 20 7.31 -12.47 -2.56
CA TYR A 20 7.96 -12.48 -3.89
C TYR A 20 8.30 -11.07 -4.37
N TYR A 21 7.45 -10.08 -4.11
CA TYR A 21 7.76 -8.69 -4.43
C TYR A 21 8.88 -8.14 -3.57
N SER A 22 8.99 -8.49 -2.29
CA SER A 22 10.14 -8.09 -1.46
C SER A 22 11.45 -8.71 -1.95
N VAL A 23 11.43 -9.98 -2.38
CA VAL A 23 12.61 -10.63 -2.98
C VAL A 23 12.98 -9.94 -4.31
N ALA A 24 11.99 -9.68 -5.17
CA ALA A 24 12.21 -8.96 -6.42
C ALA A 24 12.77 -7.55 -6.16
N ALA A 25 12.23 -6.83 -5.18
CA ALA A 25 12.70 -5.50 -4.79
C ALA A 25 14.17 -5.52 -4.36
N ALA A 26 14.60 -6.53 -3.59
CA ALA A 26 16.00 -6.68 -3.21
C ALA A 26 16.91 -6.96 -4.42
N VAL A 27 16.49 -7.88 -5.30
CA VAL A 27 17.25 -8.24 -6.51
C VAL A 27 17.38 -7.04 -7.44
N PHE A 28 16.27 -6.39 -7.80
CA PHE A 28 16.29 -5.24 -8.71
C PHE A 28 16.89 -4.00 -8.05
N GLY A 29 16.79 -3.86 -6.73
CA GLY A 29 17.52 -2.85 -5.96
C GLY A 29 19.04 -3.00 -6.11
N ALA A 30 19.56 -4.23 -5.98
CA ALA A 30 20.98 -4.50 -6.19
C ALA A 30 21.42 -4.18 -7.63
N VAL A 31 20.59 -4.52 -8.62
CA VAL A 31 20.83 -4.16 -10.03
C VAL A 31 20.86 -2.64 -10.22
N ALA A 32 19.94 -1.90 -9.61
CA ALA A 32 19.90 -0.44 -9.69
C ALA A 32 21.14 0.22 -9.05
N VAL A 33 21.66 -0.35 -7.95
CA VAL A 33 22.90 0.12 -7.32
C VAL A 33 24.12 -0.19 -8.20
N ALA A 34 24.19 -1.38 -8.79
CA ALA A 34 25.32 -1.79 -9.63
C ALA A 34 25.36 -1.09 -11.00
N SER A 35 24.19 -0.79 -11.58
CA SER A 35 24.04 -0.19 -12.90
C SER A 35 22.87 0.80 -12.92
N PRO A 36 23.07 2.03 -12.40
CA PRO A 36 22.00 3.00 -12.26
C PRO A 36 21.55 3.56 -13.62
N SER A 37 20.25 3.47 -13.88
CA SER A 37 19.55 4.03 -15.03
C SER A 37 18.09 4.29 -14.67
N THR A 38 17.37 5.08 -15.45
CA THR A 38 15.93 5.32 -15.24
C THR A 38 15.15 4.00 -15.19
N LEU A 39 15.49 3.04 -16.05
CA LEU A 39 14.82 1.74 -16.10
C LEU A 39 15.12 0.90 -14.85
N THR A 40 16.39 0.74 -14.47
CA THR A 40 16.77 -0.09 -13.33
C THR A 40 16.23 0.48 -12.01
N VAL A 41 16.27 1.80 -11.85
CA VAL A 41 15.64 2.49 -10.70
C VAL A 41 14.12 2.34 -10.73
N GLY A 42 13.48 2.55 -11.88
CA GLY A 42 12.03 2.42 -12.03
C GLY A 42 11.52 1.02 -11.69
N VAL A 43 12.18 -0.02 -12.18
CA VAL A 43 11.84 -1.43 -11.88
C VAL A 43 12.07 -1.74 -10.38
N ALA A 44 13.16 -1.26 -9.80
CA ALA A 44 13.43 -1.44 -8.37
C ALA A 44 12.32 -0.81 -7.51
N PHE A 45 11.96 0.45 -7.77
CA PHE A 45 10.90 1.14 -7.03
C PHE A 45 9.51 0.55 -7.29
N PHE A 46 9.25 0.01 -8.49
CA PHE A 46 8.00 -0.70 -8.78
C PHE A 46 7.81 -1.92 -7.86
N PHE A 47 8.81 -2.80 -7.77
CA PHE A 47 8.73 -3.97 -6.89
C PHE A 47 8.81 -3.61 -5.41
N LEU A 48 9.60 -2.60 -5.05
CA LEU A 48 9.67 -2.10 -3.68
C LEU A 48 8.30 -1.59 -3.21
N SER A 49 7.63 -0.78 -4.03
CA SER A 49 6.28 -0.28 -3.75
C SER A 49 5.28 -1.44 -3.65
N ALA A 50 5.29 -2.37 -4.59
CA ALA A 50 4.40 -3.54 -4.58
C ALA A 50 4.58 -4.44 -3.35
N GLY A 51 5.83 -4.67 -2.96
CA GLY A 51 6.19 -5.47 -1.78
C GLY A 51 5.82 -4.76 -0.49
N LEU A 52 6.12 -3.46 -0.38
CA LEU A 52 5.77 -2.67 0.80
C LEU A 52 4.26 -2.57 0.98
N HIS A 53 3.51 -2.32 -0.09
CA HIS A 53 2.04 -2.34 -0.11
C HIS A 53 1.49 -3.68 0.41
N SER A 54 1.93 -4.79 -0.19
CA SER A 54 1.46 -6.12 0.20
C SER A 54 1.87 -6.50 1.63
N ALA A 55 3.04 -6.04 2.09
CA ALA A 55 3.51 -6.29 3.46
C ALA A 55 2.77 -5.41 4.47
N SER A 56 2.43 -4.17 4.12
CA SER A 56 1.71 -3.24 5.00
C SER A 56 0.32 -3.73 5.37
N ASP A 57 -0.34 -4.50 4.49
CA ASP A 57 -1.65 -5.12 4.77
C ASP A 57 -1.64 -5.96 6.04
N TRP A 58 -0.52 -6.61 6.36
CA TRP A 58 -0.39 -7.40 7.59
C TRP A 58 -0.50 -6.52 8.86
N PHE A 59 0.01 -5.30 8.78
CA PHE A 59 0.01 -4.34 9.89
C PHE A 59 -1.28 -3.52 9.96
N GLY A 60 -2.09 -3.53 8.89
CA GLY A 60 -3.39 -2.87 8.82
C GLY A 60 -4.54 -3.73 9.34
N ALA A 61 -5.73 -3.43 8.81
CA ALA A 61 -6.98 -4.11 9.10
C ALA A 61 -7.26 -5.30 8.17
N GLY A 62 -8.40 -5.97 8.35
CA GLY A 62 -8.86 -7.05 7.46
C GLY A 62 -9.14 -6.60 6.01
N ASP A 63 -9.42 -7.58 5.15
CA ASP A 63 -9.77 -7.41 3.72
C ASP A 63 -11.23 -6.98 3.46
N GLU A 64 -11.91 -6.56 4.52
CA GLU A 64 -13.33 -6.22 4.52
C GLU A 64 -13.60 -4.74 4.17
N LEU A 65 -14.79 -4.44 3.65
CA LEU A 65 -15.17 -3.07 3.25
C LEU A 65 -15.26 -2.10 4.46
N ARG A 66 -15.70 -2.62 5.60
CA ARG A 66 -15.86 -1.91 6.89
C ARG A 66 -14.87 -2.46 7.93
N PRO A 67 -13.56 -2.22 7.77
CA PRO A 67 -12.50 -2.81 8.59
C PRO A 67 -12.56 -2.49 10.09
N TRP A 68 -13.34 -1.46 10.46
CA TRP A 68 -13.57 -1.11 11.86
C TRP A 68 -14.53 -2.07 12.59
N ASP A 69 -15.29 -2.91 11.86
CA ASP A 69 -16.18 -3.91 12.45
C ASP A 69 -15.44 -5.21 12.82
N ARG A 70 -14.23 -5.42 12.26
CA ARG A 70 -13.29 -6.51 12.60
C ARG A 70 -13.90 -7.92 12.45
N THR A 71 -14.55 -8.17 11.33
CA THR A 71 -15.24 -9.43 11.06
C THR A 71 -14.38 -10.44 10.29
N SER A 72 -13.33 -9.97 9.61
CA SER A 72 -12.36 -10.78 8.87
C SER A 72 -11.10 -11.08 9.69
N ASP A 73 -10.66 -12.33 9.67
CA ASP A 73 -9.37 -12.76 10.21
C ASP A 73 -8.25 -12.79 9.16
N ARG A 74 -8.48 -12.18 7.99
CA ARG A 74 -7.57 -12.20 6.83
C ARG A 74 -6.97 -10.82 6.57
N ALA A 75 -5.66 -10.73 6.70
CA ALA A 75 -4.89 -9.55 6.32
C ALA A 75 -4.36 -9.68 4.89
N VAL A 76 -3.37 -10.55 4.68
CA VAL A 76 -2.73 -10.79 3.37
C VAL A 76 -2.34 -12.26 3.25
N TYR A 77 -2.47 -12.81 2.05
CA TYR A 77 -2.12 -14.20 1.78
C TYR A 77 -0.63 -14.36 1.49
N VAL A 78 0.02 -15.28 2.22
CA VAL A 78 1.44 -15.61 2.03
C VAL A 78 1.54 -16.88 1.21
N HIS A 79 1.81 -16.74 -0.08
CA HIS A 79 1.87 -17.84 -1.04
C HIS A 79 2.86 -18.96 -0.68
N PRO A 80 4.11 -18.67 -0.27
CA PRO A 80 5.04 -19.73 0.14
C PRO A 80 4.53 -20.56 1.31
N ALA A 81 3.83 -19.93 2.26
CA ALA A 81 3.27 -20.58 3.44
C ALA A 81 1.83 -21.09 3.26
N LYS A 82 1.25 -20.86 2.07
CA LYS A 82 -0.12 -21.22 1.68
C LYS A 82 -1.19 -20.86 2.73
N ARG A 83 -1.07 -19.69 3.37
CA ARG A 83 -1.98 -19.26 4.44
C ARG A 83 -2.21 -17.76 4.46
N TRP A 84 -3.34 -17.36 5.04
CA TRP A 84 -3.61 -15.98 5.43
C TRP A 84 -2.85 -15.63 6.70
N LEU A 85 -2.32 -14.41 6.76
CA LEU A 85 -1.93 -13.79 8.02
C LEU A 85 -3.13 -13.11 8.66
N ARG A 86 -3.15 -13.07 10.00
CA ARG A 86 -4.16 -12.32 10.75
C ARG A 86 -3.81 -10.83 10.80
N PRO A 87 -4.81 -9.93 10.69
CA PRO A 87 -4.58 -8.48 10.81
C PRO A 87 -4.04 -8.12 12.18
N ARG A 88 -3.08 -7.19 12.21
CA ARG A 88 -2.48 -6.71 13.46
C ARG A 88 -3.08 -5.40 13.97
N TYR A 89 -3.80 -4.66 13.12
CA TYR A 89 -4.44 -3.39 13.49
C TYR A 89 -3.49 -2.37 14.13
N LEU A 90 -2.22 -2.32 13.71
CA LEU A 90 -1.31 -1.21 14.08
C LEU A 90 -1.83 0.09 13.47
N VAL A 91 -2.20 0.02 12.19
CA VAL A 91 -3.07 1.02 11.55
C VAL A 91 -4.48 0.45 11.60
N ARG A 92 -5.41 1.18 12.23
CA ARG A 92 -6.75 0.66 12.55
C ARG A 92 -7.56 0.31 11.31
N TYR A 93 -7.38 1.09 10.24
CA TYR A 93 -7.96 0.89 8.90
C TYR A 93 -7.33 1.92 7.95
N ASP A 94 -7.46 1.69 6.66
CA ASP A 94 -7.08 2.63 5.60
C ASP A 94 -7.92 3.92 5.69
N GLY A 95 -7.28 5.09 5.69
CA GLY A 95 -7.96 6.36 5.97
C GLY A 95 -8.30 6.58 7.46
N ALA A 96 -7.67 5.85 8.38
CA ALA A 96 -7.64 6.24 9.79
C ALA A 96 -6.66 7.43 10.01
N PRO A 97 -6.77 8.19 11.11
CA PRO A 97 -5.81 9.26 11.41
C PRO A 97 -4.34 8.80 11.45
N GLU A 98 -4.09 7.55 11.88
CA GLU A 98 -2.75 6.95 11.87
C GLU A 98 -2.21 6.75 10.45
N ASP A 99 -3.08 6.40 9.50
CA ASP A 99 -2.73 6.22 8.09
C ASP A 99 -2.36 7.55 7.42
N LEU A 100 -3.11 8.63 7.75
CA LEU A 100 -2.75 9.98 7.33
C LEU A 100 -1.41 10.43 7.93
N ALA A 101 -1.15 10.12 9.20
CA ALA A 101 0.13 10.45 9.83
C ALA A 101 1.31 9.75 9.14
N LEU A 102 1.16 8.47 8.79
CA LEU A 102 2.16 7.74 8.01
C LEU A 102 2.30 8.33 6.60
N THR A 103 1.20 8.68 5.94
CA THR A 103 1.23 9.33 4.63
C THR A 103 2.04 10.62 4.68
N LEU A 104 1.80 11.48 5.68
CA LEU A 104 2.54 12.73 5.86
C LEU A 104 4.02 12.46 6.14
N LEU A 105 4.33 11.50 7.02
CA LEU A 105 5.70 11.11 7.35
C LEU A 105 6.49 10.69 6.10
N PHE A 106 5.91 9.86 5.23
CA PHE A 106 6.56 9.40 4.00
C PHE A 106 6.52 10.42 2.86
N ALA A 107 5.55 11.34 2.85
CA ALA A 107 5.45 12.40 1.85
C ALA A 107 6.50 13.50 2.04
N VAL A 108 6.87 13.83 3.28
CA VAL A 108 7.79 14.94 3.61
C VAL A 108 9.13 14.84 2.87
N PRO A 109 9.87 13.71 2.89
CA PRO A 109 11.14 13.61 2.17
C PRO A 109 11.00 13.89 0.67
N GLY A 110 9.98 13.32 0.02
CA GLY A 110 9.73 13.53 -1.41
C GLY A 110 9.34 14.98 -1.73
N PHE A 111 8.53 15.60 -0.87
CA PHE A 111 8.12 16.99 -1.04
C PHE A 111 9.30 17.97 -0.94
N LEU A 112 10.20 17.73 0.03
CA LEU A 112 11.37 18.59 0.29
C LEU A 112 12.49 18.36 -0.73
N ALA A 113 12.75 17.11 -1.11
CA ALA A 113 13.86 16.74 -1.99
C ALA A 113 13.61 17.12 -3.46
N PHE A 114 12.36 17.12 -3.91
CA PHE A 114 12.02 17.35 -5.31
C PHE A 114 11.25 18.66 -5.53
N SER A 115 11.27 19.14 -6.77
CA SER A 115 10.55 20.33 -7.24
C SER A 115 9.71 20.01 -8.48
N GLY A 116 8.99 21.00 -9.01
CA GLY A 116 8.17 20.84 -10.22
C GLY A 116 7.08 19.79 -10.07
N GLY A 117 6.90 18.95 -11.10
CA GLY A 117 5.81 17.98 -11.19
C GLY A 117 5.77 16.96 -10.04
N VAL A 118 6.93 16.53 -9.53
CA VAL A 118 7.00 15.57 -8.41
C VAL A 118 6.42 16.20 -7.14
N ARG A 119 6.78 17.44 -6.83
CA ARG A 119 6.26 18.15 -5.65
C ARG A 119 4.73 18.33 -5.75
N VAL A 120 4.23 18.65 -6.94
CA VAL A 120 2.78 18.75 -7.20
C VAL A 120 2.10 17.40 -7.00
N ALA A 121 2.66 16.31 -7.53
CA ALA A 121 2.09 14.97 -7.36
C ALA A 121 2.02 14.54 -5.89
N VAL A 122 3.06 14.82 -5.10
CA VAL A 122 3.07 14.56 -3.65
C VAL A 122 2.00 15.39 -2.94
N ALA A 123 1.89 16.69 -3.24
CA ALA A 123 0.88 17.56 -2.64
C ALA A 123 -0.55 17.10 -2.96
N VAL A 124 -0.81 16.70 -4.21
CA VAL A 124 -2.10 16.15 -4.63
C VAL A 124 -2.39 14.84 -3.89
N GLY A 125 -1.41 13.93 -3.78
CA GLY A 125 -1.55 12.68 -3.03
C GLY A 125 -1.92 12.91 -1.56
N VAL A 126 -1.27 13.87 -0.89
CA VAL A 126 -1.60 14.26 0.48
C VAL A 126 -3.02 14.84 0.58
N ALA A 127 -3.43 15.69 -0.38
CA ALA A 127 -4.78 16.23 -0.40
C ALA A 127 -5.85 15.13 -0.55
N VAL A 128 -5.60 14.14 -1.42
CA VAL A 128 -6.45 12.96 -1.58
C VAL A 128 -6.51 12.15 -0.28
N ALA A 129 -5.36 11.90 0.37
CA ALA A 129 -5.30 11.16 1.62
C ALA A 129 -6.05 11.88 2.75
N LEU A 130 -5.95 13.21 2.83
CA LEU A 130 -6.68 14.02 3.80
C LEU A 130 -8.20 13.91 3.57
N PHE A 131 -8.65 14.07 2.33
CA PHE A 131 -10.04 13.89 1.96
C PHE A 131 -10.53 12.48 2.32
N TYR A 132 -9.78 11.46 1.88
CA TYR A 132 -10.10 10.06 2.16
C TYR A 132 -10.24 9.81 3.66
N THR A 133 -9.30 10.30 4.47
CA THR A 133 -9.32 10.16 5.93
C THR A 133 -10.58 10.78 6.55
N GLY A 134 -11.00 11.96 6.07
CA GLY A 134 -12.18 12.65 6.56
C GLY A 134 -13.50 11.94 6.23
N PHE A 135 -13.56 11.23 5.10
CA PHE A 135 -14.80 10.67 4.55
C PHE A 135 -14.87 9.15 4.50
N ARG A 136 -13.78 8.43 4.80
CA ARG A 136 -13.64 6.97 4.67
C ARG A 136 -14.83 6.17 5.21
N LYS A 137 -15.32 6.55 6.40
CA LYS A 137 -16.42 5.84 7.08
C LYS A 137 -17.78 6.06 6.42
N ARG A 138 -17.96 7.16 5.70
CA ARG A 138 -19.21 7.50 4.98
C ARG A 138 -19.23 6.95 3.55
N MET A 139 -18.06 6.65 2.98
CA MET A 139 -17.98 6.14 1.60
C MET A 139 -18.85 4.90 1.35
N PRO A 140 -18.88 3.86 2.20
CA PRO A 140 -19.77 2.72 1.97
C PRO A 140 -21.25 3.13 1.82
N GLU A 141 -21.71 4.06 2.65
CA GLU A 141 -23.09 4.58 2.60
C GLU A 141 -23.37 5.33 1.29
N TRP A 142 -22.43 6.13 0.80
CA TRP A 142 -22.59 6.88 -0.46
C TRP A 142 -22.68 5.97 -1.69
N PHE A 143 -22.02 4.81 -1.64
CA PHE A 143 -22.02 3.83 -2.73
C PHE A 143 -23.08 2.73 -2.54
N GLY A 144 -23.84 2.75 -1.44
CA GLY A 144 -24.87 1.75 -1.16
C GLY A 144 -24.32 0.35 -0.88
N ILE A 145 -23.13 0.25 -0.29
CA ILE A 145 -22.40 -1.00 0.00
C ILE A 145 -22.01 -1.16 1.48
#